data_AF-A0A956BL28-F1
#
_entry.id   AF-A0A956BL28-F1
#
_cell.length_a   1.000
_cell.length_b   1.000
_cell.length_c   1.000
_cell.angle_alpha   90.00
_cell.angle_beta   90.00
_cell.angle_gamma   90.00
#
_symmetry.space_group_name_H-M   'P 1'
#
loop_
_entity.id
_entity.type
_entity.pdbx_description
1 polymer ?
#
loop_
_entity_poly.entity_id
_entity_poly.type
_entity_poly.pdbx_seq_one_letter_code
_entity_poly.pdbx_strand_id
1 'polypeptide(L)'
;MYFVISISAANAATVDLEPAADTMVCEGVAESNGAGTELFVGNTGESANLDTRRALLRWDLADRLPAGSTITAAALTVVVDRTNSAAATTVGIHPLARDWGEGNAFATGGQGRCAVAGAGDATWFSSMHPGAGWTNAGGDFGPNVLSTSGLAGVGTYTFPSTPALVADVQRWLDTPANDFGWILIGDEVPAASAKRFGSREHTTNPPTLAVTFDPGPPGMSAPTPGTAGVQNTVTVSNALPGAGVFLVFGTQAGNTAVPGCPGVSVDIANAQIADSDLADPSGNAVLGGAVPAGASGVPVRLQVVQPADCAVGTVLVHTF
;
A
#
# COMPACT_ATOMS: atom_id res chain seq x y z
N MET A 1 15.10 -39.77 3.78
CA MET A 1 15.31 -38.32 3.68
C MET A 1 13.96 -37.69 3.99
N TYR A 2 13.74 -37.29 5.25
CA TYR A 2 12.50 -36.63 5.64
C TYR A 2 12.66 -35.15 5.32
N PHE A 3 11.88 -34.65 4.38
CA PHE A 3 11.68 -33.21 4.19
C PHE A 3 10.88 -32.73 5.41
N VAL A 4 11.52 -31.97 6.30
CA VAL A 4 10.78 -31.20 7.29
C VAL A 4 10.21 -30.00 6.53
N ILE A 5 8.92 -30.05 6.24
CA ILE A 5 8.18 -28.86 5.80
C ILE A 5 8.02 -28.01 7.07
N SER A 6 8.88 -27.02 7.25
CA SER A 6 8.61 -25.95 8.22
C SER A 6 7.43 -25.16 7.70
N ILE A 7 6.26 -25.36 8.30
CA ILE A 7 5.11 -24.49 8.09
C ILE A 7 5.43 -23.22 8.89
N SER A 8 5.91 -22.17 8.22
CA SER A 8 5.81 -20.84 8.84
C SER A 8 4.32 -20.50 8.90
N ALA A 9 3.85 -20.06 10.06
CA ALA A 9 2.58 -19.36 10.09
C ALA A 9 2.69 -18.15 9.12
N ALA A 10 1.69 -17.93 8.28
CA ALA A 10 1.66 -16.76 7.42
C ALA A 10 1.56 -15.51 8.31
N ASN A 11 2.55 -14.62 8.24
CA ASN A 11 2.63 -13.38 9.02
C ASN A 11 1.79 -12.29 8.34
N ALA A 12 0.52 -12.60 8.06
CA ALA A 12 -0.35 -11.71 7.32
C ALA A 12 -0.73 -10.48 8.16
N ALA A 13 -0.38 -9.29 7.69
CA ALA A 13 -0.80 -8.02 8.25
C ALA A 13 -1.58 -7.20 7.23
N THR A 14 -2.42 -6.30 7.71
CA THR A 14 -3.21 -5.39 6.88
C THR A 14 -2.87 -3.95 7.22
N VAL A 15 -2.68 -3.14 6.19
CA VAL A 15 -2.56 -1.68 6.29
C VAL A 15 -3.67 -1.01 5.48
N ASP A 16 -4.25 0.04 6.06
CA ASP A 16 -5.20 0.92 5.37
C ASP A 16 -4.47 2.14 4.83
N LEU A 17 -4.62 2.39 3.53
CA LEU A 17 -3.95 3.46 2.80
C LEU A 17 -4.96 4.46 2.25
N GLU A 18 -4.73 5.74 2.54
CA GLU A 18 -5.39 6.86 1.86
C GLU A 18 -4.70 7.13 0.51
N PRO A 19 -5.43 7.65 -0.50
CA PRO A 19 -4.84 8.03 -1.77
C PRO A 19 -3.73 9.07 -1.58
N ALA A 20 -2.61 8.86 -2.26
CA ALA A 20 -1.52 9.83 -2.36
C ALA A 20 -1.85 10.95 -3.37
N ALA A 21 -2.72 10.66 -4.32
CA ALA A 21 -3.27 11.63 -5.27
C ALA A 21 -4.62 11.12 -5.79
N ASP A 22 -5.54 12.03 -6.08
CA ASP A 22 -6.77 11.73 -6.81
C ASP A 22 -7.29 12.93 -7.62
N THR A 23 -8.08 12.66 -8.64
CA THR A 23 -8.76 13.72 -9.39
C THR A 23 -9.95 13.18 -10.15
N MET A 24 -10.87 14.07 -10.52
CA MET A 24 -11.96 13.75 -11.42
C MET A 24 -11.70 14.41 -12.77
N VAL A 25 -11.74 13.62 -13.85
CA VAL A 25 -11.69 14.12 -15.23
C VAL A 25 -13.08 14.19 -15.83
N CYS A 26 -13.30 15.20 -16.67
CA CYS A 26 -14.64 15.61 -17.07
C CYS A 26 -14.71 15.79 -18.58
N GLU A 27 -15.63 15.07 -19.21
CA GLU A 27 -15.77 15.05 -20.67
C GLU A 27 -15.96 16.45 -21.27
N GLY A 28 -15.34 16.67 -22.43
CA GLY A 28 -15.71 17.75 -23.34
C GLY A 28 -14.93 19.05 -23.23
N VAL A 29 -14.28 19.30 -22.09
CA VAL A 29 -13.51 20.52 -21.86
C VAL A 29 -12.22 20.22 -21.08
N ALA A 30 -11.28 21.15 -21.11
CA ALA A 30 -10.07 21.08 -20.30
C ALA A 30 -10.40 21.45 -18.84
N GLU A 31 -11.17 20.60 -18.17
CA GLU A 31 -11.59 20.76 -16.79
C GLU A 31 -11.23 19.53 -15.94
N SER A 32 -11.08 19.78 -14.65
CA SER A 32 -10.65 18.82 -13.63
C SER A 32 -11.23 19.17 -12.26
N ASN A 33 -10.99 18.33 -11.25
CA ASN A 33 -11.37 18.61 -9.86
C ASN A 33 -10.37 18.02 -8.84
N GLY A 34 -9.06 18.14 -9.09
CA GLY A 34 -8.02 17.53 -8.24
C GLY A 34 -7.87 18.11 -6.83
N ALA A 35 -8.35 19.34 -6.58
CA ALA A 35 -8.38 19.91 -5.23
C ALA A 35 -9.77 19.84 -4.57
N GLY A 36 -10.76 19.27 -5.27
CA GLY A 36 -12.13 19.17 -4.79
C GLY A 36 -12.29 18.06 -3.75
N THR A 37 -13.35 18.16 -2.92
CA THR A 37 -13.66 17.16 -1.89
C THR A 37 -14.45 15.96 -2.41
N GLU A 38 -14.84 15.97 -3.68
CA GLU A 38 -15.69 14.94 -4.28
C GLU A 38 -15.19 14.47 -5.64
N LEU A 39 -15.30 13.17 -5.83
CA LEU A 39 -15.06 12.45 -7.07
C LEU A 39 -16.37 11.90 -7.62
N PHE A 40 -16.47 11.81 -8.94
CA PHE A 40 -17.63 11.22 -9.61
C PHE A 40 -17.21 10.19 -10.67
N VAL A 41 -18.06 9.20 -10.86
CA VAL A 41 -18.01 8.26 -11.99
C VAL A 41 -19.36 8.15 -12.66
N GLY A 42 -19.39 8.02 -13.99
CA GLY A 42 -20.61 7.93 -14.78
C GLY A 42 -21.16 9.29 -15.23
N ASN A 43 -22.41 9.32 -15.68
CA ASN A 43 -23.02 10.49 -16.31
C ASN A 43 -23.89 11.30 -15.33
N THR A 44 -23.62 12.62 -15.25
CA THR A 44 -24.31 13.54 -14.34
C THR A 44 -25.71 13.93 -14.80
N GLY A 45 -25.97 13.94 -16.11
CA GLY A 45 -27.26 14.29 -16.71
C GLY A 45 -27.50 15.81 -16.81
N GLU A 46 -26.45 16.63 -16.72
CA GLU A 46 -26.51 18.09 -16.89
C GLU A 46 -26.61 18.54 -18.37
N SER A 47 -26.14 17.77 -19.35
CA SER A 47 -26.12 18.07 -20.79
C SER A 47 -25.92 16.82 -21.67
N ALA A 48 -26.74 16.67 -22.72
CA ALA A 48 -26.82 15.45 -23.53
C ALA A 48 -25.51 14.92 -24.16
N ASN A 49 -24.37 15.63 -24.13
CA ASN A 49 -23.14 15.25 -24.84
C ASN A 49 -21.79 15.51 -24.12
N LEU A 50 -21.70 15.92 -22.85
CA LEU A 50 -20.40 16.17 -22.18
C LEU A 50 -20.47 15.93 -20.65
N ASP A 51 -21.11 14.84 -20.24
CA ASP A 51 -21.55 14.61 -18.85
C ASP A 51 -20.81 13.49 -18.13
N THR A 52 -19.90 12.81 -18.83
CA THR A 52 -19.17 11.69 -18.24
C THR A 52 -18.08 12.18 -17.29
N ARG A 53 -18.02 11.54 -16.12
CA ARG A 53 -16.99 11.72 -15.11
C ARG A 53 -16.27 10.39 -14.88
N ARG A 54 -14.96 10.46 -14.70
CA ARG A 54 -14.11 9.35 -14.26
C ARG A 54 -13.23 9.83 -13.13
N ALA A 55 -12.97 8.94 -12.18
CA ALA A 55 -12.11 9.24 -11.04
C ALA A 55 -10.76 8.54 -11.21
N LEU A 56 -9.67 9.25 -10.98
CA LEU A 56 -8.31 8.74 -10.97
C LEU A 56 -7.82 8.75 -9.53
N LEU A 57 -7.19 7.67 -9.09
CA LEU A 57 -6.72 7.48 -7.70
C LEU A 57 -5.35 6.80 -7.74
N ARG A 58 -4.38 7.29 -6.97
CA ARG A 58 -3.05 6.67 -6.82
C ARG A 58 -2.70 6.53 -5.34
N TRP A 59 -1.98 5.48 -4.99
CA TRP A 59 -1.46 5.23 -3.64
C TRP A 59 0.07 5.20 -3.67
N ASP A 60 0.71 5.32 -2.52
CA ASP A 60 2.15 5.08 -2.38
C ASP A 60 2.36 3.97 -1.35
N LEU A 61 3.09 2.93 -1.76
CA LEU A 61 3.29 1.70 -0.99
C LEU A 61 4.71 1.57 -0.44
N ALA A 62 5.71 2.21 -1.07
CA ALA A 62 7.12 1.90 -0.85
C ALA A 62 7.56 2.18 0.59
N ASP A 63 7.01 3.24 1.19
CA ASP A 63 7.30 3.66 2.57
C ASP A 63 6.20 3.26 3.57
N ARG A 64 5.30 2.34 3.16
CA ARG A 64 4.13 1.93 3.95
C ARG A 64 4.07 0.43 4.20
N LEU A 65 4.83 -0.36 3.44
CA LEU A 65 4.93 -1.80 3.56
C LEU A 65 6.41 -2.22 3.50
N PRO A 66 6.80 -3.34 4.13
CA PRO A 66 8.16 -3.86 3.98
C PRO A 66 8.46 -4.26 2.54
N ALA A 67 9.63 -3.86 2.04
CA ALA A 67 10.08 -4.20 0.69
C ALA A 67 10.16 -5.73 0.50
N GLY A 68 9.66 -6.22 -0.62
CA GLY A 68 9.64 -7.67 -0.93
C GLY A 68 8.51 -8.44 -0.24
N SER A 69 7.59 -7.78 0.46
CA SER A 69 6.38 -8.41 0.96
C SER A 69 5.55 -9.04 -0.16
N THR A 70 4.89 -10.15 0.14
CA THR A 70 3.91 -10.77 -0.76
C THR A 70 2.52 -10.22 -0.45
N ILE A 71 1.89 -9.55 -1.42
CA ILE A 71 0.51 -9.10 -1.30
C ILE A 71 -0.42 -10.31 -1.42
N THR A 72 -1.32 -10.47 -0.44
CA THR A 72 -2.27 -11.59 -0.39
C THR A 72 -3.72 -11.13 -0.59
N ALA A 73 -4.03 -9.87 -0.28
CA ALA A 73 -5.31 -9.25 -0.62
C ALA A 73 -5.18 -7.74 -0.82
N ALA A 74 -6.04 -7.17 -1.65
CA ALA A 74 -6.23 -5.73 -1.79
C ALA A 74 -7.73 -5.44 -1.93
N ALA A 75 -8.26 -4.41 -1.27
CA ALA A 75 -9.66 -4.03 -1.41
C ALA A 75 -9.83 -2.52 -1.31
N LEU A 76 -10.50 -1.92 -2.29
CA LEU A 76 -10.83 -0.50 -2.27
C LEU A 76 -12.23 -0.31 -1.68
N THR A 77 -12.35 0.54 -0.67
CA THR A 77 -13.64 0.96 -0.12
C THR A 77 -13.89 2.42 -0.42
N VAL A 78 -15.10 2.73 -0.89
CA VAL A 78 -15.59 4.08 -1.16
C VAL A 78 -16.96 4.27 -0.50
N VAL A 79 -17.27 5.50 -0.11
CA VAL A 79 -18.61 5.85 0.39
C VAL A 79 -19.31 6.69 -0.65
N VAL A 80 -20.36 6.14 -1.25
CA VAL A 80 -21.24 6.91 -2.12
C VAL A 80 -22.13 7.77 -1.24
N ASP A 81 -22.02 9.09 -1.34
CA ASP A 81 -22.75 10.04 -0.51
C ASP A 81 -23.82 10.81 -1.30
N ARG A 82 -23.80 10.70 -2.63
CA ARG A 82 -24.82 11.26 -3.54
C ARG A 82 -24.85 10.47 -4.85
N THR A 83 -26.03 10.39 -5.46
CA THR A 83 -26.26 9.77 -6.77
C THR A 83 -27.50 10.39 -7.42
N ASN A 84 -27.51 10.49 -8.74
CA ASN A 84 -28.70 10.87 -9.53
C ASN A 84 -29.59 9.65 -9.87
N SER A 85 -29.11 8.44 -9.60
CA SER A 85 -29.86 7.19 -9.79
C SER A 85 -29.47 6.16 -8.73
N ALA A 86 -30.46 5.69 -7.96
CA ALA A 86 -30.26 4.65 -6.95
C ALA A 86 -30.23 3.23 -7.54
N ALA A 87 -30.42 3.08 -8.86
CA ALA A 87 -30.21 1.80 -9.52
C ALA A 87 -28.73 1.38 -9.42
N ALA A 88 -28.50 0.10 -9.15
CA ALA A 88 -27.15 -0.45 -9.11
C ALA A 88 -26.53 -0.38 -10.51
N THR A 89 -25.37 0.28 -10.61
CA THR A 89 -24.54 0.36 -11.81
C THR A 89 -23.17 -0.23 -11.52
N THR A 90 -22.66 -1.05 -12.42
CA THR A 90 -21.31 -1.60 -12.29
C THR A 90 -20.29 -0.49 -12.46
N VAL A 91 -19.40 -0.36 -11.49
CA VAL A 91 -18.18 0.46 -11.59
C VAL A 91 -17.00 -0.50 -11.64
N GLY A 92 -16.06 -0.25 -12.55
CA GLY A 92 -14.84 -1.03 -12.73
C GLY A 92 -13.59 -0.25 -12.37
N ILE A 93 -12.61 -0.94 -11.79
CA ILE A 93 -11.24 -0.45 -11.57
C ILE A 93 -10.38 -0.90 -12.75
N HIS A 94 -9.68 0.04 -13.38
CA HIS A 94 -8.72 -0.23 -14.45
C HIS A 94 -7.35 0.35 -14.10
N PRO A 95 -6.24 -0.33 -14.44
CA PRO A 95 -4.91 0.21 -14.20
C PRO A 95 -4.62 1.35 -15.18
N LEU A 96 -4.11 2.48 -14.69
CA LEU A 96 -3.63 3.55 -15.56
C LEU A 96 -2.30 3.15 -16.19
N ALA A 97 -2.14 3.50 -17.46
CA ALA A 97 -0.96 3.14 -18.27
C ALA A 97 0.02 4.32 -18.43
N ARG A 98 -0.30 5.49 -17.87
CA ARG A 98 0.48 6.71 -17.96
C ARG A 98 0.28 7.53 -16.69
N ASP A 99 1.35 8.21 -16.28
CA ASP A 99 1.34 9.16 -15.18
C ASP A 99 0.43 10.36 -15.48
N TRP A 100 -0.09 10.98 -14.43
CA TRP A 100 -1.05 12.07 -14.50
C TRP A 100 -0.86 12.99 -13.29
N GLY A 101 -1.28 14.24 -13.45
CA GLY A 101 -1.22 15.20 -12.35
C GLY A 101 -2.59 15.41 -11.74
N GLU A 102 -2.66 15.34 -10.41
CA GLU A 102 -3.85 15.70 -9.65
C GLU A 102 -4.23 17.17 -9.90
N GLY A 103 -3.25 18.06 -9.77
CA GLY A 103 -3.41 19.49 -10.00
C GLY A 103 -4.18 20.19 -8.88
N ASN A 104 -4.66 21.41 -9.16
CA ASN A 104 -5.29 22.28 -8.16
C ASN A 104 -6.69 22.77 -8.57
N ALA A 105 -7.25 22.23 -9.66
CA ALA A 105 -8.59 22.59 -10.10
C ALA A 105 -9.62 22.27 -9.00
N PHE A 106 -10.43 23.26 -8.65
CA PHE A 106 -11.40 23.17 -7.57
C PHE A 106 -12.78 23.62 -8.04
N ALA A 107 -13.69 22.67 -8.18
CA ALA A 107 -15.08 22.93 -8.55
C ALA A 107 -15.95 23.16 -7.31
N THR A 108 -16.67 24.28 -7.30
CA THR A 108 -17.61 24.61 -6.22
C THR A 108 -18.98 23.98 -6.45
N GLY A 109 -19.65 23.57 -5.37
CA GLY A 109 -21.08 23.21 -5.37
C GLY A 109 -21.38 21.71 -5.33
N GLY A 110 -20.39 20.84 -5.56
CA GLY A 110 -20.49 19.40 -5.33
C GLY A 110 -21.57 18.68 -6.15
N GLN A 111 -21.87 19.19 -7.35
CA GLN A 111 -22.89 18.68 -8.28
C GLN A 111 -22.31 17.92 -9.48
N GLY A 112 -21.01 17.58 -9.46
CA GLY A 112 -20.34 16.87 -10.55
C GLY A 112 -19.84 17.80 -11.67
N ARG A 113 -19.86 19.11 -11.41
CA ARG A 113 -19.16 20.10 -12.23
C ARG A 113 -17.67 20.06 -11.95
N CYS A 114 -16.92 20.55 -12.91
CA CYS A 114 -15.47 20.61 -12.86
C CYS A 114 -15.04 22.07 -12.95
N ALA A 115 -13.78 22.34 -12.69
CA ALA A 115 -13.19 23.65 -12.80
C ALA A 115 -12.18 23.68 -13.93
N VAL A 116 -11.96 24.88 -14.47
CA VAL A 116 -10.94 25.12 -15.49
C VAL A 116 -9.60 24.56 -15.02
N ALA A 117 -9.00 23.69 -15.82
CA ALA A 117 -7.72 23.07 -15.52
C ALA A 117 -6.60 24.12 -15.51
N GLY A 118 -5.75 24.05 -14.50
CA GLY A 118 -4.49 24.75 -14.40
C GLY A 118 -3.30 23.87 -14.81
N ALA A 119 -2.10 24.37 -14.54
CA ALA A 119 -0.88 23.62 -14.81
C ALA A 119 -0.78 22.39 -13.88
N GLY A 120 -0.53 21.22 -14.47
CA GLY A 120 -0.48 19.92 -13.81
C GLY A 120 -1.77 19.11 -13.89
N ASP A 121 -2.95 19.72 -14.05
CA ASP A 121 -4.23 19.01 -13.91
C ASP A 121 -4.47 17.96 -15.01
N ALA A 122 -4.90 16.76 -14.63
CA ALA A 122 -5.46 15.79 -15.56
C ALA A 122 -6.87 16.22 -15.98
N THR A 123 -7.17 16.12 -17.27
CA THR A 123 -8.45 16.47 -17.89
C THR A 123 -8.89 15.33 -18.80
N TRP A 124 -10.02 15.47 -19.50
CA TRP A 124 -10.46 14.45 -20.46
C TRP A 124 -9.50 14.25 -21.63
N PHE A 125 -8.77 15.29 -22.05
CA PHE A 125 -7.88 15.22 -23.22
C PHE A 125 -6.39 15.24 -22.85
N SER A 126 -6.04 15.55 -21.61
CA SER A 126 -4.65 15.72 -21.15
C SER A 126 -4.40 14.98 -19.85
N SER A 127 -3.33 14.20 -19.79
CA SER A 127 -2.83 13.59 -18.54
C SER A 127 -2.20 14.62 -17.59
N MET A 128 -1.62 15.69 -18.14
CA MET A 128 -1.10 16.84 -17.41
C MET A 128 -1.33 18.11 -18.24
N HIS A 129 -2.23 18.99 -17.83
CA HIS A 129 -2.58 20.23 -18.53
C HIS A 129 -1.60 21.37 -18.18
N PRO A 130 -1.34 22.35 -19.06
CA PRO A 130 -1.29 22.16 -20.51
C PRO A 130 -0.09 21.28 -20.84
N GLY A 131 -0.25 20.24 -21.66
CA GLY A 131 0.87 19.35 -21.92
C GLY A 131 0.51 17.99 -22.49
N ALA A 132 1.04 16.94 -21.87
CA ALA A 132 0.97 15.58 -22.36
C ALA A 132 -0.48 15.09 -22.47
N GLY A 133 -0.92 14.88 -23.70
CA GLY A 133 -2.22 14.31 -24.02
C GLY A 133 -2.34 12.87 -23.53
N TRP A 134 -3.57 12.43 -23.26
CA TRP A 134 -3.86 11.00 -23.35
C TRP A 134 -3.75 10.55 -24.81
N THR A 135 -3.46 9.28 -25.05
CA THR A 135 -3.59 8.69 -26.38
C THR A 135 -5.06 8.51 -26.73
N ASN A 136 -5.88 8.15 -25.73
CA ASN A 136 -7.33 8.04 -25.83
C ASN A 136 -8.01 9.05 -24.91
N ALA A 137 -9.03 9.74 -25.41
CA ALA A 137 -9.79 10.67 -24.58
C ALA A 137 -10.44 9.94 -23.39
N GLY A 138 -10.38 10.58 -22.21
CA GLY A 138 -10.86 10.04 -20.94
C GLY A 138 -9.86 9.13 -20.21
N GLY A 139 -8.61 9.04 -20.67
CA GLY A 139 -7.52 8.34 -19.98
C GLY A 139 -6.92 7.18 -20.78
N ASP A 140 -5.62 6.94 -20.58
CA ASP A 140 -4.94 5.73 -21.06
C ASP A 140 -4.92 4.68 -19.94
N PHE A 141 -5.72 3.63 -20.09
CA PHE A 141 -5.85 2.56 -19.11
C PHE A 141 -5.83 1.16 -19.74
N GLY A 142 -5.47 0.16 -18.94
CA GLY A 142 -5.44 -1.24 -19.37
C GLY A 142 -6.85 -1.80 -19.63
N PRO A 143 -7.03 -2.66 -20.64
CA PRO A 143 -8.33 -3.24 -20.96
C PRO A 143 -8.84 -4.23 -19.90
N ASN A 144 -7.95 -4.74 -19.04
CA ASN A 144 -8.30 -5.67 -17.98
C ASN A 144 -8.91 -4.92 -16.80
N VAL A 145 -10.15 -5.26 -16.46
CA VAL A 145 -10.79 -4.80 -15.23
C VAL A 145 -10.17 -5.54 -14.04
N LEU A 146 -9.62 -4.80 -13.08
CA LEU A 146 -8.99 -5.38 -11.89
C LEU A 146 -10.04 -5.86 -10.89
N SER A 147 -11.06 -5.05 -10.64
CA SER A 147 -12.18 -5.39 -9.76
C SER A 147 -13.41 -4.58 -10.14
N THR A 148 -14.59 -5.06 -9.77
CA THR A 148 -15.86 -4.38 -10.02
C THR A 148 -16.72 -4.35 -8.77
N SER A 149 -17.52 -3.32 -8.62
CA SER A 149 -18.56 -3.26 -7.59
C SER A 149 -19.85 -2.67 -8.16
N GLY A 150 -20.99 -3.14 -7.67
CA GLY A 150 -22.31 -2.63 -8.03
C GLY A 150 -22.70 -1.49 -7.11
N LEU A 151 -22.41 -0.25 -7.52
CA LEU A 151 -22.75 0.93 -6.71
C LEU A 151 -24.21 1.32 -6.97
N ALA A 152 -24.99 1.49 -5.91
CA ALA A 152 -26.41 1.82 -5.95
C ALA A 152 -26.69 3.18 -5.27
N GLY A 153 -27.62 3.23 -4.31
CA GLY A 153 -27.91 4.41 -3.50
C GLY A 153 -26.74 4.85 -2.60
N VAL A 154 -26.99 5.84 -1.73
CA VAL A 154 -26.02 6.26 -0.71
C VAL A 154 -25.65 5.08 0.19
N GLY A 155 -24.35 4.88 0.41
CA GLY A 155 -23.83 3.78 1.22
C GLY A 155 -22.35 3.51 1.00
N THR A 156 -21.81 2.59 1.79
CA THR A 156 -20.43 2.11 1.66
C THR A 156 -20.37 0.94 0.68
N TYR A 157 -19.41 0.99 -0.24
CA TYR A 157 -19.20 -0.04 -1.26
C TYR A 157 -17.73 -0.45 -1.27
N THR A 158 -17.51 -1.75 -1.44
CA THR A 158 -16.17 -2.33 -1.54
C THR A 158 -16.00 -2.95 -2.92
N PHE A 159 -14.87 -2.66 -3.55
CA PHE A 159 -14.33 -3.41 -4.67
C PHE A 159 -13.52 -4.56 -4.06
N PRO A 160 -13.99 -5.81 -4.18
CA PRO A 160 -13.38 -6.93 -3.48
C PRO A 160 -11.99 -7.24 -4.05
N SER A 161 -11.19 -7.93 -3.24
CA SER A 161 -9.93 -8.50 -3.67
C SER A 161 -10.14 -9.50 -4.81
N THR A 162 -9.32 -9.35 -5.85
CA THR A 162 -9.24 -10.27 -6.96
C THR A 162 -7.77 -10.58 -7.24
N PRO A 163 -7.45 -11.69 -7.92
CA PRO A 163 -6.08 -11.97 -8.34
C PRO A 163 -5.47 -10.86 -9.21
N ALA A 164 -6.28 -10.18 -10.03
CA ALA A 164 -5.81 -9.09 -10.88
C ALA A 164 -5.48 -7.83 -10.07
N LEU A 165 -6.31 -7.49 -9.08
CA LEU A 165 -6.06 -6.37 -8.18
C LEU A 165 -4.83 -6.62 -7.30
N VAL A 166 -4.69 -7.82 -6.76
CA VAL A 166 -3.50 -8.25 -5.98
C VAL A 166 -2.23 -8.16 -6.83
N ALA A 167 -2.26 -8.65 -8.08
CA ALA A 167 -1.12 -8.58 -8.97
C ALA A 167 -0.72 -7.14 -9.33
N ASP A 168 -1.69 -6.23 -9.46
CA ASP A 168 -1.40 -4.82 -9.76
C ASP A 168 -0.78 -4.11 -8.55
N VAL A 169 -1.30 -4.35 -7.34
CA VAL A 169 -0.73 -3.82 -6.07
C VAL A 169 0.66 -4.41 -5.80
N GLN A 170 0.89 -5.70 -6.06
CA GLN A 170 2.22 -6.31 -5.97
C GLN A 170 3.20 -5.63 -6.94
N ARG A 171 2.76 -5.33 -8.17
CA ARG A 171 3.59 -4.63 -9.17
C ARG A 171 4.00 -3.23 -8.69
N TRP A 172 3.13 -2.51 -7.97
CA TRP A 172 3.46 -1.21 -7.40
C TRP A 172 4.54 -1.32 -6.32
N LEU A 173 4.43 -2.31 -5.44
CA LEU A 173 5.44 -2.57 -4.41
C LEU A 173 6.79 -2.97 -5.03
N ASP A 174 6.78 -3.85 -6.04
CA ASP A 174 7.99 -4.36 -6.68
C ASP A 174 8.65 -3.33 -7.61
N THR A 175 7.87 -2.43 -8.21
CA THR A 175 8.36 -1.40 -9.14
C THR A 175 7.58 -0.10 -9.00
N PRO A 176 7.86 0.71 -7.96
CA PRO A 176 7.12 1.94 -7.66
C PRO A 176 7.11 2.96 -8.81
N ALA A 177 8.16 2.99 -9.63
CA ALA A 177 8.24 3.88 -10.80
C ALA A 177 7.16 3.61 -11.88
N ASN A 178 6.49 2.46 -11.83
CA ASN A 178 5.39 2.09 -12.73
C ASN A 178 4.01 2.16 -12.06
N ASP A 179 3.92 2.74 -10.86
CA ASP A 179 2.65 3.01 -10.20
C ASP A 179 2.05 4.32 -10.73
N PHE A 180 1.01 4.17 -11.55
CA PHE A 180 0.20 5.29 -12.04
C PHE A 180 -1.19 5.31 -11.42
N GLY A 181 -1.46 4.42 -10.45
CA GLY A 181 -2.78 4.25 -9.86
C GLY A 181 -3.82 3.65 -10.80
N TRP A 182 -5.08 3.93 -10.47
CA TRP A 182 -6.26 3.40 -11.13
C TRP A 182 -7.17 4.49 -11.66
N ILE A 183 -7.95 4.13 -12.68
CA ILE A 183 -9.13 4.87 -13.11
C ILE A 183 -10.38 4.05 -12.77
N LEU A 184 -11.36 4.69 -12.14
CA LEU A 184 -12.68 4.13 -11.88
C LEU A 184 -13.63 4.61 -12.97
N ILE A 185 -14.28 3.65 -13.63
CA ILE A 185 -15.19 3.89 -14.75
C ILE A 185 -16.55 3.31 -14.38
N GLY A 186 -17.57 4.17 -14.39
CA GLY A 186 -18.96 3.78 -14.13
C GLY A 186 -19.71 3.40 -15.40
N ASP A 187 -21.03 3.29 -15.29
CA ASP A 187 -21.88 3.11 -16.48
C ASP A 187 -22.02 4.45 -17.21
N GLU A 188 -21.46 4.55 -18.41
CA GLU A 188 -21.45 5.77 -19.23
C GLU A 188 -22.56 5.76 -20.30
N VAL A 189 -23.52 4.82 -20.23
CA VAL A 189 -24.61 4.69 -21.22
C VAL A 189 -25.87 5.47 -20.83
N PRO A 190 -26.46 5.33 -19.62
CA PRO A 190 -27.60 6.12 -19.22
C PRO A 190 -27.21 7.59 -19.05
N ALA A 191 -28.13 8.51 -19.35
CA ALA A 191 -27.89 9.94 -19.10
C ALA A 191 -27.70 10.25 -17.60
N ALA A 192 -28.26 9.44 -16.70
CA ALA A 192 -28.15 9.59 -15.26
C ALA A 192 -27.70 8.28 -14.59
N SER A 193 -26.39 8.17 -14.35
CA SER A 193 -25.76 7.03 -13.70
C SER A 193 -24.75 7.42 -12.62
N ALA A 194 -24.46 8.71 -12.50
CA ALA A 194 -23.39 9.25 -11.67
C ALA A 194 -23.44 8.79 -10.22
N LYS A 195 -22.30 8.32 -9.73
CA LYS A 195 -22.03 8.05 -8.31
C LYS A 195 -20.97 9.02 -7.81
N ARG A 196 -21.26 9.71 -6.71
CA ARG A 196 -20.34 10.61 -6.03
C ARG A 196 -19.77 9.95 -4.79
N PHE A 197 -18.46 10.04 -4.60
CA PHE A 197 -17.77 9.63 -3.38
C PHE A 197 -16.70 10.67 -3.02
N GLY A 198 -16.18 10.60 -1.80
CA GLY A 198 -15.15 11.53 -1.33
C GLY A 198 -13.84 11.40 -2.11
N SER A 199 -13.10 12.51 -2.22
CA SER A 199 -11.66 12.51 -2.53
C SER A 199 -10.83 12.31 -1.26
N ARG A 200 -9.50 12.34 -1.36
CA ARG A 200 -8.57 12.38 -0.22
C ARG A 200 -8.73 13.64 0.63
N GLU A 201 -9.24 14.75 0.09
CA GLU A 201 -9.57 15.96 0.85
C GLU A 201 -10.87 15.80 1.66
N HIS A 202 -11.65 14.73 1.44
CA HIS A 202 -12.91 14.53 2.14
C HIS A 202 -12.70 14.10 3.59
N THR A 203 -13.07 14.97 4.54
CA THR A 203 -12.68 14.83 5.96
C THR A 203 -13.27 13.63 6.72
N THR A 204 -14.35 13.02 6.21
CA THR A 204 -15.06 11.94 6.92
C THR A 204 -15.10 10.62 6.16
N ASN A 205 -14.90 10.66 4.84
CA ASN A 205 -15.12 9.51 3.97
C ASN A 205 -14.15 9.50 2.78
N PRO A 206 -12.82 9.63 3.00
CA PRO A 206 -11.88 9.46 1.91
C PRO A 206 -11.91 8.01 1.41
N PRO A 207 -11.54 7.73 0.15
CA PRO A 207 -11.34 6.36 -0.32
C PRO A 207 -10.27 5.67 0.54
N THR A 208 -10.43 4.37 0.79
CA THR A 208 -9.44 3.60 1.56
C THR A 208 -9.08 2.32 0.81
N LEU A 209 -7.78 2.12 0.59
CA LEU A 209 -7.23 0.88 0.06
C LEU A 209 -6.69 0.05 1.23
N ALA A 210 -7.36 -1.05 1.53
CA ALA A 210 -6.87 -2.06 2.47
C ALA A 210 -5.95 -3.02 1.73
N VAL A 211 -4.71 -3.17 2.18
CA VAL A 211 -3.72 -4.10 1.62
C VAL A 211 -3.30 -5.10 2.68
N THR A 212 -3.55 -6.39 2.44
CA THR A 212 -3.05 -7.49 3.26
C THR A 212 -1.80 -8.08 2.61
N PHE A 213 -0.73 -8.22 3.39
CA PHE A 213 0.58 -8.67 2.93
C PHE A 213 1.25 -9.59 3.94
N ASP A 214 2.19 -10.39 3.46
CA ASP A 214 3.11 -11.20 4.28
C ASP A 214 4.54 -10.73 4.00
N PRO A 215 5.24 -10.10 4.97
CA PRO A 215 6.62 -9.66 4.79
C PRO A 215 7.64 -10.83 4.87
N GLY A 216 7.19 -12.04 5.21
CA GLY A 216 8.05 -13.16 5.55
C GLY A 216 8.60 -13.06 6.97
N PRO A 217 9.57 -13.92 7.35
CA PRO A 217 10.21 -13.84 8.64
C PRO A 217 11.14 -12.61 8.74
N PRO A 218 11.33 -12.03 9.93
CA PRO A 218 12.22 -10.89 10.10
C PRO A 218 13.65 -11.26 9.74
N GLY A 219 14.27 -10.43 8.92
CA GLY A 219 15.67 -10.52 8.51
C GLY A 219 16.54 -9.60 9.35
N MET A 220 17.86 -9.79 9.27
CA MET A 220 18.80 -8.84 9.86
C MET A 220 20.10 -8.77 9.09
N SER A 221 20.73 -7.58 9.09
CA SER A 221 22.05 -7.37 8.51
C SER A 221 23.17 -7.92 9.39
N ALA A 222 24.39 -7.97 8.84
CA ALA A 222 25.57 -8.23 9.65
C ALA A 222 25.86 -7.03 10.59
N PRO A 223 26.43 -7.27 11.79
CA PRO A 223 26.83 -6.20 12.68
C PRO A 223 27.80 -5.23 12.01
N THR A 224 27.58 -3.92 12.17
CA THR A 224 28.43 -2.85 11.65
C THR A 224 28.95 -1.98 12.81
N PRO A 225 30.27 -1.77 12.98
CA PRO A 225 31.37 -2.17 12.08
C PRO A 225 31.75 -3.66 12.15
N GLY A 226 31.14 -4.43 13.05
CA GLY A 226 31.39 -5.86 13.19
C GLY A 226 32.66 -6.18 13.97
N THR A 227 33.09 -5.27 14.85
CA THR A 227 34.35 -5.38 15.61
C THR A 227 34.10 -5.32 17.11
N ALA A 228 34.83 -6.11 17.88
CA ALA A 228 34.82 -6.07 19.34
C ALA A 228 35.41 -4.75 19.89
N GLY A 229 34.98 -4.37 21.09
CA GLY A 229 35.44 -3.18 21.81
C GLY A 229 34.76 -1.87 21.41
N VAL A 230 33.82 -1.91 20.45
CA VAL A 230 33.09 -0.73 19.96
C VAL A 230 31.58 -0.97 19.91
N GLN A 231 30.83 0.10 19.67
CA GLN A 231 29.40 0.03 19.37
C GLN A 231 29.19 -0.65 18.02
N ASN A 232 28.24 -1.58 17.99
CA ASN A 232 27.82 -2.26 16.77
C ASN A 232 26.31 -2.12 16.61
N THR A 233 25.86 -1.96 15.37
CA THR A 233 24.44 -1.95 15.01
C THR A 233 24.12 -3.03 14.00
N VAL A 234 22.86 -3.47 14.02
CA VAL A 234 22.24 -4.39 13.08
C VAL A 234 20.94 -3.74 12.62
N THR A 235 20.66 -3.83 11.32
CA THR A 235 19.38 -3.41 10.75
C THR A 235 18.48 -4.63 10.63
N VAL A 236 17.33 -4.58 11.29
CA VAL A 236 16.23 -5.53 11.12
C VAL A 236 15.42 -5.11 9.91
N SER A 237 14.94 -6.09 9.13
CA SER A 237 14.03 -5.90 8.00
C SER A 237 12.88 -6.90 8.07
N ASN A 238 11.83 -6.69 7.28
CA ASN A 238 10.67 -7.58 7.16
C ASN A 238 9.91 -7.79 8.48
N ALA A 239 10.07 -6.88 9.44
CA ALA A 239 9.22 -6.86 10.61
C ALA A 239 7.82 -6.35 10.25
N LEU A 240 6.82 -6.73 11.05
CA LEU A 240 5.50 -6.13 10.95
C LEU A 240 5.58 -4.64 11.32
N PRO A 241 4.97 -3.74 10.52
CA PRO A 241 4.97 -2.30 10.83
C PRO A 241 4.48 -2.01 12.25
N GLY A 242 5.29 -1.28 13.02
CA GLY A 242 5.00 -0.93 14.42
C GLY A 242 5.16 -2.06 15.43
N ALA A 243 5.58 -3.26 15.02
CA ALA A 243 5.82 -4.36 15.94
C ALA A 243 7.17 -4.24 16.66
N GLY A 244 7.23 -4.72 17.90
CA GLY A 244 8.48 -4.81 18.66
C GLY A 244 9.36 -5.95 18.16
N VAL A 245 10.62 -5.63 17.87
CA VAL A 245 11.65 -6.58 17.46
C VAL A 245 12.77 -6.63 18.49
N PHE A 246 13.31 -7.81 18.71
CA PHE A 246 14.32 -8.08 19.73
C PHE A 246 15.53 -8.73 19.09
N LEU A 247 16.72 -8.15 19.29
CA LEU A 247 17.99 -8.77 18.94
C LEU A 247 18.42 -9.65 20.10
N VAL A 248 18.56 -10.95 19.86
CA VAL A 248 19.08 -11.89 20.85
C VAL A 248 20.43 -12.45 20.44
N PHE A 249 21.22 -12.86 21.41
CA PHE A 249 22.56 -13.39 21.18
C PHE A 249 22.94 -14.53 22.13
N GLY A 250 23.99 -15.26 21.74
CA GLY A 250 24.66 -16.27 22.57
C GLY A 250 25.88 -16.86 21.85
N THR A 251 26.63 -17.74 22.50
CA THR A 251 27.86 -18.32 21.94
C THR A 251 27.73 -19.79 21.54
N GLN A 252 26.61 -20.43 21.89
CA GLN A 252 26.38 -21.85 21.65
C GLN A 252 25.10 -22.06 20.85
N ALA A 253 25.14 -23.05 19.95
CA ALA A 253 23.92 -23.56 19.31
C ALA A 253 23.06 -24.25 20.35
N GLY A 254 21.74 -24.15 20.21
CA GLY A 254 20.77 -24.83 21.05
C GLY A 254 19.42 -24.15 20.90
N ASN A 255 18.52 -24.33 21.86
CA ASN A 255 17.19 -23.75 21.77
C ASN A 255 16.88 -22.95 23.03
N THR A 256 16.39 -21.73 22.85
CA THR A 256 15.81 -20.91 23.93
C THR A 256 14.40 -20.54 23.54
N ALA A 257 13.42 -20.91 24.37
CA ALA A 257 12.01 -20.63 24.09
C ALA A 257 11.75 -19.12 24.04
N VAL A 258 10.90 -18.69 23.10
CA VAL A 258 10.46 -17.29 23.01
C VAL A 258 9.30 -17.09 24.00
N PRO A 259 9.44 -16.19 24.99
CA PRO A 259 8.35 -15.91 25.94
C PRO A 259 7.09 -15.44 25.21
N GLY A 260 5.94 -16.01 25.56
CA GLY A 260 4.65 -15.69 24.93
C GLY A 260 4.36 -16.42 23.61
N CYS A 261 5.32 -17.21 23.10
CA CYS A 261 5.18 -17.93 21.84
C CYS A 261 5.34 -19.45 22.02
N PRO A 262 4.24 -20.18 22.30
CA PRO A 262 4.28 -21.62 22.54
C PRO A 262 4.86 -22.39 21.35
N GLY A 263 5.87 -23.23 21.61
CA GLY A 263 6.50 -24.06 20.59
C GLY A 263 7.50 -23.33 19.69
N VAL A 264 7.73 -22.02 19.90
CA VAL A 264 8.72 -21.24 19.16
C VAL A 264 9.97 -21.02 20.00
N SER A 265 11.13 -21.20 19.39
CA SER A 265 12.43 -20.99 20.01
C SER A 265 13.42 -20.36 19.04
N VAL A 266 14.38 -19.64 19.57
CA VAL A 266 15.60 -19.24 18.84
C VAL A 266 16.62 -20.38 18.84
N ASP A 267 17.46 -20.43 17.82
CA ASP A 267 18.50 -21.47 17.60
C ASP A 267 19.81 -21.16 18.35
N ILE A 268 19.65 -20.59 19.54
CA ILE A 268 20.72 -20.15 20.44
C ILE A 268 20.44 -20.72 21.83
N ALA A 269 21.42 -21.38 22.45
CA ALA A 269 21.31 -21.84 23.83
C ALA A 269 21.44 -20.68 24.83
N ASN A 270 20.56 -20.65 25.84
CA ASN A 270 20.53 -19.62 26.89
C ASN A 270 20.58 -18.18 26.33
N ALA A 271 19.84 -17.94 25.25
CA ALA A 271 19.85 -16.68 24.52
C ALA A 271 19.55 -15.49 25.43
N GLN A 272 20.30 -14.41 25.27
CA GLN A 272 20.13 -13.16 26.00
C GLN A 272 19.66 -12.07 25.04
N ILE A 273 18.88 -11.10 25.53
CA ILE A 273 18.48 -9.93 24.74
C ILE A 273 19.65 -8.94 24.73
N ALA A 274 20.06 -8.52 23.54
CA ALA A 274 21.02 -7.44 23.36
C ALA A 274 20.32 -6.07 23.36
N ASP A 275 19.26 -5.94 22.59
CA ASP A 275 18.53 -4.69 22.37
C ASP A 275 17.14 -4.97 21.78
N SER A 276 16.25 -3.96 21.79
CA SER A 276 14.92 -4.03 21.21
C SER A 276 14.40 -2.66 20.78
N ASP A 277 13.61 -2.61 19.72
CA ASP A 277 13.00 -1.39 19.20
C ASP A 277 11.70 -1.72 18.46
N LEU A 278 10.93 -0.69 18.08
CA LEU A 278 9.77 -0.81 17.20
C LEU A 278 10.18 -0.70 15.74
N ALA A 279 9.59 -1.53 14.89
CA ALA A 279 9.75 -1.40 13.45
C ALA A 279 9.00 -0.16 12.92
N ASP A 280 9.62 0.53 11.97
CA ASP A 280 9.01 1.63 11.21
C ASP A 280 7.90 1.13 10.26
N PRO A 281 7.18 2.03 9.55
CA PRO A 281 6.14 1.63 8.59
C PRO A 281 6.64 0.71 7.45
N SER A 282 7.93 0.74 7.14
CA SER A 282 8.58 -0.12 6.15
C SER A 282 9.12 -1.42 6.77
N GLY A 283 8.80 -1.71 8.05
CA GLY A 283 9.23 -2.93 8.73
C GLY A 283 10.72 -2.97 9.08
N ASN A 284 11.38 -1.82 9.16
CA ASN A 284 12.80 -1.74 9.53
C ASN A 284 12.99 -1.24 10.97
N ALA A 285 14.05 -1.71 11.62
CA ALA A 285 14.50 -1.17 12.91
C ALA A 285 16.03 -1.25 12.99
N VAL A 286 16.65 -0.39 13.80
CA VAL A 286 18.11 -0.42 14.04
C VAL A 286 18.36 -0.76 15.50
N LEU A 287 18.96 -1.92 15.73
CA LEU A 287 19.26 -2.45 17.06
C LEU A 287 20.77 -2.48 17.25
N GLY A 288 21.26 -2.25 18.47
CA GLY A 288 22.70 -2.22 18.68
C GLY A 288 23.16 -2.23 20.12
N GLY A 289 24.47 -2.43 20.28
CA GLY A 289 25.10 -2.43 21.58
C GLY A 289 26.62 -2.48 21.50
N ALA A 290 27.26 -2.11 22.60
CA ALA A 290 28.70 -2.20 22.74
C ALA A 290 29.09 -3.68 22.88
N VAL A 291 29.93 -4.17 21.97
CA VAL A 291 30.49 -5.51 22.06
C VAL A 291 31.78 -5.43 22.90
N PRO A 292 31.93 -6.21 23.99
CA PRO A 292 33.13 -6.15 24.83
C PRO A 292 34.39 -6.53 24.04
N ALA A 293 35.53 -5.89 24.33
CA ALA A 293 36.81 -6.22 23.67
C ALA A 293 37.21 -7.69 23.84
N GLY A 294 36.83 -8.33 24.95
CA GLY A 294 37.07 -9.75 25.22
C GLY A 294 36.27 -10.72 24.33
N ALA A 295 35.31 -10.24 23.53
CA ALA A 295 34.61 -11.03 22.53
C ALA A 295 35.37 -11.13 21.20
N SER A 296 36.54 -10.49 21.08
CA SER A 296 37.36 -10.56 19.86
C SER A 296 37.75 -12.00 19.53
N GLY A 297 37.50 -12.43 18.30
CA GLY A 297 37.75 -13.79 17.82
C GLY A 297 36.76 -14.84 18.34
N VAL A 298 35.74 -14.44 19.11
CA VAL A 298 34.71 -15.36 19.62
C VAL A 298 33.53 -15.37 18.64
N PRO A 299 33.10 -16.53 18.13
CA PRO A 299 31.89 -16.62 17.32
C PRO A 299 30.66 -16.36 18.20
N VAL A 300 29.89 -15.34 17.83
CA VAL A 300 28.62 -14.97 18.45
C VAL A 300 27.51 -15.31 17.48
N ARG A 301 26.47 -15.97 17.99
CA ARG A 301 25.21 -16.21 17.30
C ARG A 301 24.27 -15.07 17.62
N LEU A 302 23.65 -14.53 16.59
CA LEU A 302 22.67 -13.46 16.65
C LEU A 302 21.38 -13.96 16.00
N GLN A 303 20.24 -13.53 16.49
CA GLN A 303 18.94 -13.81 15.88
C GLN A 303 17.95 -12.71 16.24
N VAL A 304 17.01 -12.42 15.35
CA VAL A 304 15.92 -11.48 15.62
C VAL A 304 14.64 -12.25 15.94
N VAL A 305 13.89 -11.73 16.90
CA VAL A 305 12.59 -12.27 17.30
C VAL A 305 11.55 -11.16 17.23
N GLN A 306 10.39 -11.50 16.67
CA GLN A 306 9.19 -10.67 16.68
C GLN A 306 8.07 -11.42 17.42
N PRO A 307 7.81 -11.09 18.70
CA PRO A 307 6.80 -11.81 19.48
C PRO A 307 5.36 -11.58 19.03
N ALA A 308 5.08 -10.51 18.26
CA ALA A 308 3.72 -10.12 17.87
C ALA A 308 2.99 -11.22 17.06
N ASP A 309 3.71 -11.94 16.22
CA ASP A 309 3.26 -13.06 15.40
C ASP A 309 4.10 -14.33 15.62
N CYS A 310 4.92 -14.32 16.68
CA CYS A 310 5.85 -15.39 17.01
C CYS A 310 6.83 -15.75 15.88
N ALA A 311 7.22 -14.77 15.07
CA ALA A 311 8.22 -14.94 14.04
C ALA A 311 9.65 -14.89 14.61
N VAL A 312 10.52 -15.74 14.06
CA VAL A 312 11.94 -15.81 14.39
C VAL A 312 12.74 -15.77 13.10
N GLY A 313 13.71 -14.86 13.03
CA GLY A 313 14.62 -14.72 11.90
C GLY A 313 15.64 -15.85 11.83
N THR A 314 16.44 -15.88 10.77
CA THR A 314 17.52 -16.88 10.66
C THR A 314 18.68 -16.52 11.59
N VAL A 315 19.33 -17.52 12.19
CA VAL A 315 20.53 -17.30 13.00
C VAL A 315 21.71 -16.84 12.13
N LEU A 316 22.37 -15.76 12.54
CA LEU A 316 23.64 -15.31 11.98
C LEU A 316 24.77 -15.68 12.93
N VAL A 317 25.87 -16.19 12.40
CA VAL A 317 27.10 -16.39 13.18
C VAL A 317 28.12 -15.36 12.73
N HIS A 318 28.53 -14.47 13.64
CA HIS A 318 29.52 -13.44 13.38
C HIS A 318 30.70 -13.57 14.34
N THR A 319 31.91 -13.29 13.88
CA THR A 319 33.11 -13.24 14.73
C THR A 319 33.58 -11.80 14.81
N PHE A 320 33.53 -11.22 16.00
CA PHE A 320 33.86 -9.82 16.29
C PHE A 320 35.36 -9.57 16.50
#